data_AF-A0A3A5M3M2-F1
#
_entry.id   AF-A0A3A5M3M2-F1
#
_cell.length_a   1.000
_cell.length_b   1.000
_cell.length_c   1.000
_cell.angle_alpha   90.00
_cell.angle_beta   90.00
_cell.angle_gamma   90.00
#
_symmetry.space_group_name_H-M   'P 1'
#
loop_
_entity.id
_entity.type
_entity.pdbx_description
1 polymer ?
#
loop_
_entity_poly.entity_id
_entity_poly.type
_entity_poly.pdbx_seq_one_letter_code
_entity_poly.pdbx_strand_id
1 'polypeptide(L)'
;MRQRRGEADRFWEKVVKGPRPHDCWIWTGAIADDGYGRFWVTRDGEQRTLRPQRHAYEHLTGETLHPGNPLMHVCDVPLCVHASELR
;
A
#
# COMPACT_ATOMS: atom_id res chain seq x y z
N MET A 1 12.45 -17.69 18.53
CA MET A 1 11.24 -16.88 18.32
C MET A 1 11.59 -15.76 17.33
N ARG A 2 11.13 -15.79 16.08
CA ARG A 2 11.32 -14.63 15.17
C ARG A 2 10.39 -13.53 15.66
N GLN A 3 10.93 -12.44 16.20
CA GLN A 3 10.14 -11.23 16.41
C GLN A 3 9.58 -10.80 15.05
N ARG A 4 8.25 -10.74 14.95
CA ARG A 4 7.59 -10.24 13.74
C ARG A 4 7.80 -8.74 13.71
N ARG A 5 8.48 -8.22 12.68
CA ARG A 5 8.53 -6.78 12.41
C ARG A 5 7.12 -6.22 12.26
N GLY A 6 6.93 -4.96 12.66
CA GLY A 6 5.65 -4.28 12.57
C GLY A 6 5.10 -4.25 11.15
N GLU A 7 3.78 -4.16 11.01
CA GLU A 7 3.11 -4.06 9.71
C GLU A 7 3.63 -2.86 8.91
N ALA A 8 3.73 -1.69 9.55
CA ALA A 8 4.25 -0.47 8.95
C ALA A 8 5.71 -0.61 8.47
N ASP A 9 6.59 -1.18 9.30
CA ASP A 9 8.00 -1.37 8.91
C ASP A 9 8.12 -2.26 7.67
N ARG A 10 7.41 -3.40 7.68
CA ARG A 10 7.36 -4.32 6.53
C ARG A 10 6.78 -3.69 5.27
N PHE A 11 5.87 -2.73 5.43
CA PHE A 11 5.29 -2.00 4.33
C PHE A 11 6.30 -1.02 3.74
N TRP A 12 6.84 -0.12 4.57
CA TRP A 12 7.73 0.94 4.13
C TRP A 12 9.08 0.45 3.61
N GLU A 13 9.57 -0.71 4.06
CA GLU A 13 10.73 -1.40 3.45
C GLU A 13 10.53 -1.75 1.97
N LYS A 14 9.28 -1.82 1.50
CA LYS A 14 8.89 -2.21 0.13
C LYS A 14 8.39 -1.04 -0.70
N VAL A 15 8.67 0.19 -0.27
CA VAL A 15 8.24 1.40 -0.97
C VAL A 15 9.46 2.23 -1.35
N VAL A 16 9.66 2.44 -2.64
CA VAL A 16 10.67 3.35 -3.16
C VAL A 16 10.01 4.70 -3.45
N LYS A 17 10.38 5.74 -2.69
CA LYS A 17 9.81 7.08 -2.85
C LYS A 17 10.61 7.87 -3.89
N GLY A 18 9.91 8.48 -4.84
CA GLY A 18 10.53 9.48 -5.70
C GLY A 18 10.95 10.74 -4.91
N PRO A 19 11.92 11.51 -5.44
CA PRO A 19 12.55 12.61 -4.70
C PRO A 19 11.69 13.88 -4.59
N ARG A 20 10.70 14.08 -5.46
CA ARG A 20 9.85 15.28 -5.46
C ARG A 20 8.51 15.03 -4.76
N PRO A 21 7.84 16.10 -4.28
CA PRO A 21 6.59 15.97 -3.54
C PRO A 21 5.46 15.21 -4.25
N HIS A 22 5.42 15.23 -5.59
CA HIS A 22 4.40 14.57 -6.40
C HIS A 22 4.93 13.35 -7.16
N ASP A 23 6.17 12.95 -6.92
CA ASP A 23 6.68 11.74 -7.55
C ASP A 23 6.01 10.51 -6.95
N CYS A 24 5.83 9.48 -7.78
CA CYS A 24 5.24 8.22 -7.34
C CYS A 24 6.08 7.57 -6.24
N TRP A 25 5.38 6.89 -5.33
CA TRP A 25 5.99 5.99 -4.36
C TRP A 25 5.70 4.58 -4.81
N ILE A 26 6.71 3.88 -5.33
CA ILE A 26 6.54 2.62 -6.04
C ILE A 26 6.61 1.45 -5.07
N TRP A 27 5.57 0.63 -5.08
CA TRP A 27 5.57 -0.67 -4.42
C TRP A 27 6.53 -1.65 -5.11
N THR A 28 7.43 -2.24 -4.35
CA THR A 28 8.43 -3.22 -4.82
C THR A 28 8.23 -4.61 -4.23
N GLY A 29 7.11 -4.83 -3.51
CA GLY A 29 6.75 -6.13 -2.95
C GLY A 29 6.10 -7.07 -3.97
N ALA A 30 5.26 -7.99 -3.47
CA ALA A 30 4.54 -8.93 -4.33
C ALA A 30 3.59 -8.19 -5.29
N ILE A 31 3.53 -8.65 -6.54
CA ILE A 31 2.68 -8.14 -7.61
C ILE A 31 1.91 -9.35 -8.17
N ALA A 32 0.60 -9.20 -8.37
CA ALA A 32 -0.21 -10.26 -8.95
C ALA A 32 -0.24 -10.19 -10.49
N ASP A 33 -0.84 -11.20 -11.12
CA ASP A 33 -1.08 -11.29 -12.56
C ASP A 33 -1.93 -10.13 -13.11
N ASP A 34 -2.75 -9.50 -12.27
CA ASP A 34 -3.50 -8.27 -12.58
C ASP A 34 -2.63 -7.00 -12.65
N GLY A 35 -1.32 -7.09 -12.41
CA GLY A 35 -0.38 -5.97 -12.48
C GLY A 35 -0.34 -5.07 -11.24
N TYR A 36 -1.10 -5.39 -10.20
CA TYR A 36 -1.15 -4.60 -8.98
C TYR A 36 -0.43 -5.27 -7.81
N GLY A 37 0.05 -4.43 -6.89
CA GLY A 37 0.71 -4.90 -5.67
C GLY A 37 -0.21 -5.71 -4.75
N ARG A 38 0.42 -6.53 -3.89
CA ARG A 38 -0.19 -7.33 -2.83
C ARG A 38 0.60 -7.16 -1.54
N PHE A 39 -0.08 -6.72 -0.49
CA PHE A 39 0.51 -6.61 0.85
C PHE A 39 -0.20 -7.55 1.83
N TRP A 40 0.58 -8.48 2.40
CA TRP A 40 0.07 -9.46 3.36
C TRP A 40 0.20 -8.92 4.79
N VAL A 41 -0.95 -8.83 5.45
CA VAL A 41 -1.09 -8.44 6.85
C VAL A 41 -1.63 -9.61 7.67
N THR A 42 -1.37 -9.60 8.98
CA THR A 42 -2.08 -10.51 9.90
C THR A 42 -2.73 -9.67 10.98
N ARG A 43 -4.05 -9.76 11.08
CA ARG A 43 -4.85 -9.06 12.07
C ARG A 43 -5.75 -10.10 12.73
N ASP A 44 -5.84 -10.08 14.06
CA ASP A 44 -6.65 -11.03 14.84
C ASP A 44 -6.34 -12.51 14.55
N GLY A 45 -5.07 -12.82 14.25
CA GLY A 45 -4.62 -14.18 13.91
C GLY A 45 -4.90 -14.61 12.47
N GLU A 46 -5.65 -13.82 11.69
CA GLU A 46 -5.98 -14.11 10.29
C GLU A 46 -5.05 -13.39 9.32
N GLN A 47 -4.59 -14.11 8.29
CA GLN A 47 -3.88 -13.47 7.18
C GLN A 47 -4.87 -12.86 6.20
N ARG A 48 -4.61 -11.61 5.82
CA ARG A 48 -5.39 -10.88 4.81
C ARG A 48 -4.46 -10.25 3.79
N THR A 49 -4.95 -10.14 2.57
CA THR A 49 -4.24 -9.51 1.46
C THR A 49 -4.88 -8.16 1.16
N LEU A 50 -4.09 -7.10 1.24
CA LEU A 50 -4.51 -5.74 0.95
C LEU A 50 -3.86 -5.24 -0.34
N ARG A 51 -4.53 -4.30 -1.00
CA ARG A 51 -3.94 -3.45 -2.04
C ARG A 51 -2.97 -2.47 -1.36
N PRO A 52 -1.68 -2.41 -1.75
CA PRO A 52 -0.69 -1.56 -1.09
C PRO A 52 -1.06 -0.08 -1.07
N GLN A 53 -1.64 0.44 -2.16
CA GLN A 53 -2.06 1.83 -2.25
C GLN A 53 -3.17 2.17 -1.26
N ARG A 54 -4.10 1.22 -1.04
CA ARG A 54 -5.16 1.38 -0.05
C ARG A 54 -4.60 1.38 1.36
N HIS A 55 -3.70 0.44 1.67
CA HIS A 55 -3.03 0.40 2.96
C HIS A 55 -2.27 1.70 3.25
N ALA A 56 -1.51 2.23 2.28
CA ALA A 56 -0.81 3.49 2.44
C ALA A 56 -1.75 4.67 2.66
N TYR A 57 -2.85 4.76 1.89
CA TYR A 57 -3.85 5.80 2.07
C TYR A 57 -4.44 5.77 3.49
N GLU A 58 -5.02 4.64 3.90
CA GLU A 58 -5.64 4.50 5.23
C GLU A 58 -4.63 4.77 6.36
N HIS A 59 -3.38 4.32 6.20
CA HIS A 59 -2.33 4.52 7.20
C HIS A 59 -1.88 5.99 7.32
N LEU A 60 -1.80 6.72 6.21
CA LEU A 60 -1.31 8.11 6.19
C LEU A 60 -2.40 9.14 6.50
N THR A 61 -3.64 8.88 6.07
CA THR A 61 -4.76 9.81 6.29
C THR A 61 -5.53 9.51 7.58
N GLY A 62 -5.41 8.28 8.10
CA GLY A 62 -6.26 7.79 9.19
C GLY A 62 -7.69 7.48 8.77
N GLU A 63 -8.03 7.66 7.48
CA GLU A 63 -9.35 7.39 6.95
C GLU A 63 -9.49 5.91 6.65
N THR A 64 -10.53 5.27 7.20
CA THR A 64 -10.87 3.89 6.83
C THR A 64 -11.77 3.90 5.60
N LEU A 65 -11.28 3.38 4.49
CA LEU A 65 -12.10 3.26 3.30
C LEU A 65 -13.07 2.07 3.47
N HIS A 66 -14.27 2.17 2.89
CA HIS A 66 -15.18 1.02 2.79
C HIS A 66 -14.74 0.08 1.66
N PRO A 67 -14.99 -1.24 1.74
CA PRO A 67 -14.50 -2.21 0.74
C PRO A 67 -14.94 -1.91 -0.70
N GLY A 68 -16.09 -1.26 -0.89
CA GLY A 68 -16.61 -0.86 -2.20
C GLY A 68 -16.11 0.48 -2.71
N ASN A 69 -15.36 1.26 -1.92
CA ASN A 69 -14.84 2.55 -2.36
C ASN A 69 -13.65 2.30 -3.30
N PRO A 70 -13.77 2.64 -4.60
CA PRO A 70 -12.61 2.61 -5.47
C PRO A 70 -11.61 3.66 -4.99
N LEU A 71 -10.33 3.34 -5.14
CA LEU A 71 -9.24 4.26 -4.88
C LEU A 71 -8.38 4.27 -6.15
N MET A 72 -8.54 5.32 -6.95
CA MET A 72 -7.96 5.45 -8.28
C MET A 72 -6.68 6.27 -8.23
N HIS A 73 -5.72 5.88 -9.05
CA HIS A 73 -4.47 6.61 -9.22
C HIS A 73 -4.70 7.83 -10.10
N VAL A 74 -4.26 9.00 -9.65
CA VAL A 74 -4.20 10.22 -10.49
C VAL A 74 -3.04 10.14 -11.47
N CYS A 75 -1.98 9.42 -11.10
CA CYS A 75 -0.77 9.26 -11.88
C CYS A 75 -0.80 8.12 -12.90
N ASP A 76 -1.90 7.34 -12.96
CA ASP A 76 -2.05 6.13 -13.81
C ASP A 76 -0.93 5.08 -13.65
N VAL A 77 -0.24 5.08 -12.49
CA VAL A 77 0.78 4.08 -12.15
C VAL A 77 0.20 3.06 -11.15
N PRO A 78 -0.10 1.81 -11.58
CA PRO A 78 -0.81 0.82 -10.75
C PRO A 78 -0.11 0.44 -9.44
N LEU A 79 1.22 0.60 -9.40
CA LEU A 79 2.07 0.29 -8.25
C LEU A 79 2.36 1.51 -7.36
N CYS A 80 1.81 2.68 -7.69
CA CYS A 80 1.99 3.87 -6.86
C CYS A 80 1.18 3.75 -5.56
N VAL A 81 1.81 4.04 -4.43
CA VAL A 81 1.20 4.05 -3.09
C VAL A 81 1.24 5.44 -2.44
N HIS A 82 1.59 6.47 -3.20
CA HIS A 82 1.66 7.83 -2.69
C HIS A 82 0.24 8.35 -2.47
N ALA A 83 -0.15 8.55 -1.19
CA ALA A 83 -1.54 8.85 -0.83
C ALA A 83 -2.09 10.12 -1.50
N SER A 84 -1.26 11.13 -1.73
CA SER A 84 -1.66 12.37 -2.41
C SER A 84 -1.97 12.19 -3.90
N GLU A 85 -1.55 11.06 -4.49
CA GLU A 85 -1.81 10.70 -5.89
C GLU A 85 -2.96 9.67 -6.02
N LEU A 86 -3.80 9.55 -4.99
CA LEU A 86 -4.97 8.65 -4.93
C LEU A 86 -6.27 9.46 -4.72
N ARG A 87 -7.37 9.03 -5.37
CA ARG A 87 -8.70 9.66 -5.29
C ARG A 87 -9.83 8.65 -5.25
#